data_AF-A0A9N9GY41-F1
#
_entry.id   AF-A0A9N9GY41-F1
#
_cell.length_a   1.000
_cell.length_b   1.000
_cell.length_c   1.000
_cell.angle_alpha   90.00
_cell.angle_beta   90.00
_cell.angle_gamma   90.00
#
_symmetry.space_group_name_H-M   'P 1'
#
loop_
_entity.id
_entity.type
_entity.pdbx_description
1 polymer ?
#
loop_
_entity_poly.entity_id
_entity_poly.type
_entity_poly.pdbx_seq_one_letter_code
_entity_poly.pdbx_strand_id
1 'polypeptide(L)'
;MESHLQQHSQQGYEFNFLQLPGPTTCFQSADYSQYQKFKLEDDISSLIVLDWFTSGRMSRGERWEFANYKSGMVMKKIKFS
;
A
#
# COMPACT_ATOMS: atom_id res chain seq x y z
N MET A 1 -12.15 -0.91 -18.74
CA MET A 1 -10.76 -0.54 -19.07
C MET A 1 -9.93 -0.82 -17.83
N GLU A 2 -9.40 -2.03 -17.74
CA GLU A 2 -8.50 -2.43 -16.67
C GLU A 2 -7.10 -1.94 -17.04
N SER A 3 -6.52 -1.07 -16.21
CA SER A 3 -5.14 -0.63 -16.37
C SER A 3 -4.23 -1.59 -15.62
N HIS A 4 -3.63 -2.54 -16.34
CA HIS A 4 -2.52 -3.34 -15.85
C HIS A 4 -1.27 -2.45 -15.73
N LEU A 5 -0.91 -2.09 -14.49
CA LEU A 5 0.40 -1.52 -14.18
C LEU A 5 1.38 -2.66 -13.96
N GLN A 6 2.34 -2.83 -14.87
CA GLN A 6 3.51 -3.67 -14.65
C GLN A 6 4.71 -2.75 -14.42
N GLN A 7 5.31 -2.83 -13.22
CA GLN A 7 6.53 -2.12 -12.88
C GLN A 7 7.71 -3.07 -12.98
N HIS A 8 8.70 -2.72 -13.79
CA HIS A 8 9.98 -3.41 -13.89
C HIS A 8 11.01 -2.69 -13.02
N SER A 9 11.70 -3.41 -12.14
CA SER A 9 12.89 -2.91 -11.43
C SER A 9 14.12 -3.74 -11.83
N GLN A 10 15.25 -3.07 -12.07
CA GLN A 10 16.55 -3.72 -12.25
C GLN A 10 17.25 -3.90 -10.90
N GLN A 11 17.88 -5.05 -10.71
CA GLN A 11 18.40 -5.53 -9.43
C GLN A 11 19.90 -5.19 -9.30
N GLY A 12 20.22 -4.14 -8.55
CA GLY A 12 21.55 -3.93 -7.97
C GLY A 12 21.70 -4.75 -6.68
N TYR A 13 22.93 -4.94 -6.21
CA TYR A 13 23.28 -5.77 -5.02
C TYR A 13 22.70 -5.27 -3.67
N GLU A 14 21.81 -4.27 -3.68
CA GLU A 14 21.00 -3.86 -2.54
C GLU A 14 19.51 -3.85 -2.94
N PHE A 15 18.68 -4.58 -2.21
CA PHE A 15 17.25 -4.65 -2.49
C PHE A 15 16.51 -3.54 -1.71
N ASN A 16 16.25 -2.44 -2.41
CA ASN A 16 15.43 -1.35 -1.89
C ASN A 16 14.05 -1.40 -2.56
N PHE A 17 12.99 -1.58 -1.76
CA PHE A 17 11.63 -1.60 -2.26
C PHE A 17 10.89 -0.32 -1.87
N LEU A 18 10.30 0.33 -2.88
CA LEU A 18 9.50 1.54 -2.73
C LEU A 18 8.09 1.28 -3.25
N GLN A 19 7.10 1.36 -2.37
CA GLN A 19 5.69 1.21 -2.74
C GLN A 19 4.91 2.48 -2.42
N LEU A 20 4.56 3.21 -3.48
CA LEU A 20 3.78 4.45 -3.45
C LEU A 20 2.53 4.27 -4.33
N PRO A 21 1.49 3.55 -3.86
CA PRO A 21 0.27 3.38 -4.63
C PRO A 21 -0.46 4.74 -4.73
N GLY A 22 -1.44 4.83 -5.64
CA GLY A 22 -2.41 5.93 -5.57
C GLY A 22 -3.21 5.89 -4.26
N PRO A 23 -3.81 7.01 -3.83
CA PRO A 23 -4.55 7.03 -2.58
C PRO A 23 -5.84 6.24 -2.69
N THR A 24 -6.10 5.39 -1.69
CA THR A 24 -7.35 4.64 -1.62
C THR A 24 -8.50 5.62 -1.44
N THR A 25 -9.47 5.60 -2.36
CA THR A 25 -10.64 6.47 -2.32
C THR A 25 -11.89 5.62 -2.12
N CYS A 26 -12.41 5.59 -0.90
CA CYS A 26 -13.63 4.85 -0.57
C CYS A 26 -14.88 5.63 -1.01
N PHE A 27 -15.84 4.92 -1.60
CA PHE A 27 -17.12 5.52 -1.99
C PHE A 27 -18.11 5.42 -0.82
N GLN A 28 -19.28 6.05 -0.99
CA GLN A 28 -20.37 5.91 -0.04
C GLN A 28 -20.67 4.43 0.28
N SER A 29 -20.84 4.14 1.58
CA SER A 29 -21.12 2.83 2.15
C SER A 29 -20.04 1.76 1.91
N ALA A 30 -18.85 2.13 1.45
CA ALA A 30 -17.77 1.16 1.27
C ALA A 30 -17.31 0.57 2.61
N ASP A 31 -17.12 -0.74 2.65
CA ASP A 31 -16.42 -1.45 3.73
C ASP A 31 -15.09 -1.96 3.18
N TYR A 32 -14.03 -1.20 3.42
CA TYR A 32 -12.71 -1.48 2.86
C TYR A 32 -11.78 -2.05 3.93
N SER A 33 -11.09 -3.14 3.58
CA SER A 33 -10.05 -3.75 4.39
C SER A 33 -8.81 -4.08 3.55
N GLN A 34 -7.66 -3.60 3.98
CA GLN A 34 -6.34 -3.86 3.40
C GLN A 34 -5.41 -4.46 4.45
N TYR A 35 -4.61 -5.43 4.05
CA TYR A 35 -3.52 -5.96 4.86
C TYR A 35 -2.27 -6.20 4.01
N GLN A 36 -1.18 -5.53 4.35
CA GLN A 36 0.11 -5.63 3.65
C GLN A 36 1.14 -6.32 4.52
N LYS A 37 1.88 -7.27 3.95
CA LYS A 37 2.93 -8.02 4.65
C LYS A 37 4.24 -7.92 3.88
N PHE A 38 5.26 -7.39 4.54
CA PHE A 38 6.59 -7.26 3.99
C PHE A 38 7.57 -8.14 4.74
N LYS A 39 8.47 -8.76 3.97
CA LYS A 39 9.56 -9.59 4.49
C LYS A 39 10.88 -9.03 3.98
N LEU A 40 11.76 -8.67 4.90
CA LEU A 40 13.14 -8.27 4.61
C LEU A 40 14.04 -9.47 4.88
N GLU A 41 14.76 -9.93 3.86
CA GLU A 41 15.61 -11.14 3.90
C GLU A 41 17.00 -10.87 4.48
N ASP A 42 17.43 -9.61 4.59
CA ASP A 42 18.75 -9.26 5.08
C ASP A 42 18.74 -7.95 5.87
N ASP A 43 19.90 -7.61 6.43
CA ASP A 43 20.09 -6.40 7.24
C ASP A 43 20.35 -5.12 6.42
N ILE A 44 20.61 -5.26 5.11
CA ILE A 44 20.99 -4.15 4.21
C ILE A 44 19.83 -3.64 3.35
N SER A 45 18.75 -4.42 3.22
CA SER A 45 17.56 -4.08 2.46
C SER A 45 16.73 -3.01 3.17
N SER A 46 16.24 -2.04 2.41
CA SER A 46 15.31 -1.02 2.92
C SER A 46 13.92 -1.16 2.31
N LEU A 47 12.92 -0.81 3.12
CA LEU A 47 11.53 -0.73 2.69
C LEU A 47 10.98 0.67 2.96
N ILE A 48 10.40 1.30 1.93
CA ILE A 48 9.62 2.52 2.06
C ILE A 48 8.21 2.26 1.54
N VAL A 49 7.19 2.49 2.38
CA VAL A 49 5.78 2.30 2.03
C VAL A 49 5.00 3.56 2.36
N LEU A 50 4.16 3.98 1.43
CA LEU A 50 3.12 4.98 1.66
C LEU A 50 1.76 4.30 1.69
N ASP A 51 1.07 4.44 2.82
CA ASP A 51 -0.34 4.08 2.96
C ASP A 51 -1.14 5.36 3.18
N TRP A 52 -1.91 5.75 2.17
CA TRP A 52 -2.69 6.97 2.16
C TRP A 52 -4.07 6.74 1.55
N PHE A 53 -5.03 7.51 2.02
CA PHE A 53 -6.42 7.41 1.64
C PHE A 53 -7.05 8.79 1.57
N THR A 54 -8.15 8.91 0.84
CA THR A 54 -8.92 10.15 0.74
C THR A 54 -10.22 10.03 1.54
N SER A 55 -10.85 11.16 1.82
CA SER A 55 -12.19 11.22 2.42
C SER A 55 -13.31 10.73 1.49
N GLY A 56 -13.00 10.25 0.29
CA GLY A 56 -13.97 9.83 -0.71
C GLY A 56 -14.03 10.76 -1.93
N ARG A 57 -15.08 10.61 -2.74
CA ARG A 57 -15.24 11.40 -3.97
C ARG A 57 -15.82 12.77 -3.66
N MET A 58 -14.94 13.68 -3.26
CA MET A 58 -15.28 15.07 -2.90
C MET A 58 -16.12 15.79 -3.96
N SER A 59 -15.84 15.57 -5.25
CA SER A 59 -16.58 16.16 -6.38
C SER A 59 -18.02 15.62 -6.52
N ARG A 60 -18.32 14.47 -5.89
CA ARG A 60 -19.65 13.85 -5.86
C ARG A 60 -20.37 14.06 -4.52
N GLY A 61 -19.80 14.85 -3.62
CA GLY A 61 -20.35 15.09 -2.28
C GLY A 61 -20.07 13.98 -1.27
N GLU A 62 -19.31 12.95 -1.63
CA GLU A 62 -18.97 11.84 -0.73
C GLU A 62 -17.77 12.24 0.13
N ARG A 63 -18.03 12.50 1.43
CA ARG A 63 -17.03 12.92 2.41
C ARG A 63 -17.17 12.12 3.69
N TRP A 64 -16.27 11.17 3.92
CA TRP A 64 -16.32 10.25 5.05
C TRP A 64 -17.60 9.39 5.07
N GLU A 65 -18.22 9.20 3.90
CA GLU A 65 -19.48 8.46 3.74
C GLU A 65 -19.29 6.94 3.62
N PHE A 66 -18.07 6.44 3.80
CA PHE A 66 -17.81 5.00 3.80
C PHE A 66 -18.24 4.36 5.13
N ALA A 67 -18.61 3.08 5.10
CA ALA A 67 -19.02 2.35 6.29
C ALA A 67 -17.81 1.98 7.17
N ASN A 68 -16.71 1.52 6.55
CA ASN A 68 -15.49 1.14 7.25
C ASN A 68 -14.26 1.35 6.37
N TYR A 69 -13.15 1.74 7.00
CA TYR A 69 -11.81 1.69 6.42
C TYR A 69 -10.87 1.04 7.42
N LYS A 70 -10.28 -0.09 7.06
CA LYS A 70 -9.31 -0.83 7.87
C LYS A 70 -8.06 -1.05 7.04
N SER A 71 -6.91 -0.55 7.50
CA SER A 71 -5.62 -0.85 6.90
C SER A 71 -4.66 -1.36 7.96
N GLY A 72 -3.95 -2.44 7.65
CA GLY A 72 -2.92 -3.01 8.49
C GLY A 72 -1.65 -3.28 7.70
N MET A 73 -0.50 -3.03 8.32
CA MET A 73 0.79 -3.37 7.76
C MET A 73 1.62 -4.12 8.80
N VAL A 74 2.25 -5.22 8.39
CA VAL A 74 3.23 -5.94 9.20
C VAL A 74 4.52 -6.13 8.44
N MET A 75 5.61 -5.83 9.13
CA MET A 75 6.98 -5.96 8.68
C MET A 75 7.66 -7.07 9.47
N LYS A 76 8.30 -8.02 8.78
CA LYS A 76 9.13 -9.05 9.40
C LYS A 76 10.54 -8.98 8.82
N LYS A 77 11.52 -8.80 9.70
CA LYS A 77 12.93 -8.96 9.37
C LYS A 77 13.35 -10.39 9.68
N ILE A 78 13.92 -11.09 8.71
CA ILE A 78 14.47 -12.43 8.92
C ILE A 78 15.99 -12.29 9.03
N LYS A 79 16.56 -12.83 10.12
CA LYS A 79 18.01 -12.99 10.26
C LYS A 79 18.37 -14.40 9.81
N PHE A 80 19.35 -14.51 8.93
CA PHE A 80 20.04 -15.78 8.67
C PHE A 80 21.21 -15.90 9.64
N SER A 81 21.36 -17.07 10.27
CA SER A 81 22.44 -17.42 11.21
C SER A 81 23.63 -18.03 10.49
#